data_AF-A0A0J8R1C6-F1
#
_entry.id   AF-A0A0J8R1C6-F1
#
_cell.length_a   1.000
_cell.length_b   1.000
_cell.length_c   1.000
_cell.angle_alpha   90.00
_cell.angle_beta   90.00
_cell.angle_gamma   90.00
#
_symmetry.space_group_name_H-M   'P 1'
#
loop_
_entity.id
_entity.type
_entity.pdbx_description
1 polymer ?
#
loop_
_entity_poly.entity_id
_entity_poly.type
_entity_poly.pdbx_seq_one_letter_code
_entity_poly.pdbx_strand_id
1 'polypeptide(L)'
;MVFDPSVVSYRQLLEFFYRMHDPTTLDRQGGDIGTQYRSAIFTHDDEQQRIAEKITDQVNKEWWGNKVTTVVTPIGQWWDAEDYHQLYLHKNPSGYECPAQLYGDPGVIRGPMAV
;
A
#
# COMPACT_ATOMS: atom_id res chain seq x y z
N MET A 1 11.20 2.96 1.76
CA MET A 1 11.09 4.00 0.71
C MET A 1 11.74 5.27 1.22
N VAL A 2 12.52 5.95 0.39
CA VAL A 2 13.07 7.28 0.72
C VAL A 2 12.26 8.33 -0.03
N PHE A 3 11.85 9.39 0.65
CA PHE A 3 11.06 10.47 0.07
C PHE A 3 11.48 11.82 0.67
N ASP A 4 11.22 12.91 -0.05
CA ASP A 4 11.43 14.27 0.42
C ASP A 4 10.12 14.83 1.03
N PRO A 5 10.05 15.05 2.35
CA PRO A 5 8.84 15.53 3.01
C PRO A 5 8.45 16.96 2.61
N SER A 6 9.35 17.74 1.99
CA SER A 6 9.01 19.06 1.44
C SER A 6 8.24 18.98 0.13
N VAL A 7 8.29 17.84 -0.56
CA VAL A 7 7.61 17.59 -1.85
C VAL A 7 6.35 16.76 -1.66
N VAL A 8 6.41 15.71 -0.83
CA VAL A 8 5.28 14.81 -0.57
C VAL A 8 5.22 14.43 0.91
N SER A 9 4.02 14.53 1.50
CA SER A 9 3.82 14.12 2.89
C SER A 9 3.66 12.61 3.02
N TYR A 10 4.03 12.08 4.19
CA TYR A 10 3.81 10.67 4.53
C TYR A 10 2.32 10.28 4.42
N ARG A 11 1.41 11.19 4.81
CA ARG A 11 -0.03 11.01 4.64
C ARG A 11 -0.42 10.74 3.18
N GLN A 12 0.04 11.57 2.24
CA GLN A 12 -0.27 11.41 0.82
C GLN A 12 0.23 10.07 0.27
N LEU A 13 1.40 9.61 0.72
CA LEU A 13 1.94 8.32 0.36
C LEU A 13 1.05 7.16 0.84
N LEU A 14 0.50 7.26 2.05
CA LEU A 14 -0.44 6.26 2.58
C LEU A 14 -1.80 6.29 1.88
N GLU A 15 -2.34 7.46 1.61
CA GLU A 15 -3.57 7.60 0.82
C GLU A 15 -3.40 7.00 -0.58
N PHE A 16 -2.22 7.19 -1.18
CA PHE A 16 -1.88 6.55 -2.45
C PHE A 16 -1.77 5.03 -2.32
N PHE A 17 -1.11 4.51 -1.28
CA PHE A 17 -1.05 3.08 -0.97
C PHE A 17 -2.45 2.46 -0.94
N TYR A 18 -3.41 3.06 -0.24
CA TYR A 18 -4.80 2.55 -0.19
C TYR A 18 -5.59 2.65 -1.49
N ARG A 19 -5.05 3.33 -2.50
CA ARG A 19 -5.63 3.39 -3.84
C ARG A 19 -4.94 2.45 -4.83
N MET A 20 -3.85 1.81 -4.45
CA MET A 20 -3.06 0.96 -5.35
C MET A 20 -3.41 -0.52 -5.28
N HIS A 21 -4.06 -1.00 -4.22
CA HIS A 21 -4.40 -2.42 -4.05
C HIS A 21 -5.72 -2.59 -3.30
N ASP A 22 -6.29 -3.79 -3.28
CA ASP A 22 -7.41 -4.11 -2.37
C ASP A 22 -6.88 -4.37 -0.94
N PRO A 23 -7.12 -3.49 0.04
CA PRO A 23 -6.64 -3.64 1.40
C PRO A 23 -7.60 -4.45 2.29
N THR A 24 -8.66 -5.04 1.72
CA THR A 24 -9.71 -5.76 2.45
C THR A 24 -9.53 -7.27 2.42
N THR A 25 -8.63 -7.77 1.59
CA THR A 25 -8.31 -9.19 1.47
C THR A 25 -7.18 -9.58 2.42
N LEU A 26 -7.50 -10.38 3.44
CA LEU A 26 -6.50 -10.93 4.35
C LEU A 26 -5.57 -11.91 3.61
N ASP A 27 -4.25 -11.73 3.76
CA ASP A 27 -3.20 -12.59 3.21
C ASP A 27 -3.37 -12.92 1.71
N ARG A 28 -3.82 -11.94 0.93
CA ARG A 28 -4.12 -12.09 -0.49
C ARG A 28 -4.13 -10.75 -1.22
N GLN A 29 -3.73 -10.76 -2.49
CA GLN A 29 -3.99 -9.69 -3.45
C GLN A 29 -4.38 -10.28 -4.80
N GLY A 30 -5.62 -10.08 -5.24
CA GLY A 30 -6.12 -10.65 -6.50
C GLY A 30 -5.96 -12.17 -6.59
N GLY A 31 -5.14 -12.65 -7.53
CA GLY A 31 -4.81 -14.08 -7.70
C GLY A 31 -3.72 -14.60 -6.76
N ASP A 32 -2.96 -13.71 -6.12
CA ASP A 32 -1.80 -14.03 -5.30
C ASP A 32 -2.23 -14.29 -3.86
N ILE A 33 -1.99 -15.50 -3.34
CA ILE A 33 -2.50 -15.97 -2.04
C ILE A 33 -1.34 -16.40 -1.15
N GLY A 34 -1.33 -15.94 0.10
CA GLY A 34 -0.32 -16.25 1.10
C GLY A 34 0.02 -15.03 1.95
N THR A 35 0.56 -15.27 3.15
CA THR A 35 0.91 -14.21 4.11
C THR A 35 1.93 -13.21 3.56
N GLN A 36 2.73 -13.60 2.57
CA GLN A 36 3.64 -12.71 1.84
C GLN A 36 2.94 -11.59 1.04
N TYR A 37 1.64 -11.73 0.76
CA TYR A 37 0.83 -10.76 0.00
C TYR A 37 -0.13 -9.95 0.87
N ARG A 38 0.02 -10.01 2.19
CA ARG A 38 -0.82 -9.25 3.13
C ARG A 38 -0.57 -7.75 3.00
N SER A 39 -1.63 -6.95 3.17
CA SER A 39 -1.50 -5.50 3.29
C SER A 39 -0.84 -5.14 4.62
N ALA A 40 0.26 -4.39 4.59
CA ALA A 40 0.96 -3.94 5.80
C ALA A 40 1.67 -2.59 5.60
N ILE A 41 1.73 -1.79 6.66
CA ILE A 41 2.52 -0.57 6.77
C ILE A 41 3.54 -0.78 7.89
N PHE A 42 4.82 -0.70 7.55
CA PHE A 42 5.94 -0.80 8.48
C PHE A 42 6.50 0.59 8.77
N THR A 43 6.44 1.02 10.03
CA THR A 43 6.73 2.41 10.44
C THR A 43 8.13 2.53 11.04
N HIS A 44 8.84 3.63 10.76
CA HIS A 44 10.20 3.85 11.26
C HIS A 44 10.26 4.56 12.62
N ASP A 45 9.21 5.29 12.98
CA ASP A 45 9.11 6.07 14.22
C ASP A 45 7.65 6.21 14.69
N ASP A 46 7.48 6.78 15.89
CA ASP A 46 6.18 6.98 16.54
C ASP A 46 5.29 7.98 15.79
N GLU A 47 5.86 8.91 15.03
CA GLU A 47 5.08 9.86 14.24
C GLU A 47 4.46 9.16 13.03
N GLN A 48 5.24 8.35 12.32
CA GLN A 48 4.73 7.51 11.25
C GLN A 48 3.69 6.52 11.75
N GLN A 49 3.89 5.91 12.93
CA GLN A 49 2.89 5.02 13.54
C GLN A 49 1.56 5.73 13.73
N ARG A 50 1.58 6.89 14.39
CA ARG A 50 0.37 7.67 14.67
C ARG A 50 -0.34 8.13 13.40
N ILE A 51 0.41 8.57 12.40
CA ILE A 51 -0.16 8.98 11.11
C ILE A 51 -0.76 7.78 10.39
N ALA A 52 -0.04 6.64 10.34
CA ALA A 52 -0.50 5.44 9.67
C ALA A 52 -1.78 4.89 10.28
N GLU A 53 -1.86 4.78 11.61
CA GLU A 53 -3.08 4.35 12.30
C GLU A 53 -4.26 5.29 12.00
N LYS A 54 -4.03 6.61 12.07
CA LYS A 54 -5.08 7.61 11.79
C LYS A 54 -5.60 7.50 10.35
N ILE A 55 -4.70 7.43 9.37
CA ILE A 55 -5.10 7.33 7.95
C ILE A 55 -5.76 5.98 7.68
N THR A 56 -5.24 4.89 8.24
CA THR A 56 -5.86 3.55 8.15
C THR A 56 -7.31 3.58 8.63
N ASP A 57 -7.56 4.13 9.82
CA ASP A 57 -8.90 4.24 10.40
C ASP A 57 -9.82 5.11 9.53
N GLN A 58 -9.32 6.24 9.04
CA GLN A 58 -10.07 7.14 8.17
C GLN A 58 -10.49 6.46 6.86
N VAL A 59 -9.54 5.91 6.10
CA VAL A 59 -9.87 5.26 4.82
C VAL A 59 -10.70 4.00 5.00
N ASN A 60 -10.52 3.29 6.12
CA ASN A 60 -11.32 2.12 6.43
C ASN A 60 -12.81 2.49 6.52
N LYS A 61 -13.12 3.60 7.22
CA LYS A 61 -14.48 4.11 7.35
C LYS A 61 -15.01 4.71 6.06
N GLU A 62 -14.21 5.56 5.41
CA GLU A 62 -14.66 6.42 4.31
C GLU A 62 -14.66 5.70 2.95
N TRP A 63 -13.68 4.85 2.67
CA TRP A 63 -13.45 4.31 1.31
C TRP A 63 -13.76 2.81 1.22
N TRP A 64 -13.51 2.07 2.31
CA TRP A 64 -13.51 0.60 2.31
C TRP A 64 -14.59 -0.04 3.18
N GLY A 65 -15.49 0.76 3.78
CA GLY A 65 -16.69 0.26 4.46
C GLY A 65 -16.40 -0.62 5.68
N ASN A 66 -15.37 -0.29 6.46
CA ASN A 66 -14.90 -0.99 7.66
C ASN A 66 -14.38 -2.42 7.41
N LYS A 67 -13.72 -2.65 6.28
CA LYS A 67 -13.18 -3.98 5.89
C LYS A 67 -11.66 -4.05 5.75
N VAL A 68 -10.93 -2.97 5.99
CA VAL A 68 -9.46 -2.94 5.86
C VAL A 68 -8.83 -3.93 6.84
N THR A 69 -7.96 -4.78 6.33
CA THR A 69 -7.19 -5.79 7.08
C THR A 69 -5.71 -5.41 7.24
N THR A 70 -5.35 -4.18 6.85
CA THR A 70 -3.96 -3.71 6.84
C THR A 70 -3.37 -3.68 8.24
N VAL A 71 -2.21 -4.31 8.41
CA VAL A 71 -1.45 -4.28 9.66
C VAL A 71 -0.56 -3.03 9.70
N VAL A 72 -0.63 -2.26 10.78
CA VAL A 72 0.29 -1.13 11.05
C VAL A 72 1.20 -1.52 12.21
N THR A 73 2.50 -1.62 11.98
CA THR A 73 3.46 -2.05 12.99
C THR A 73 4.83 -1.40 12.80
N PRO A 74 5.63 -1.21 13.86
CA PRO A 74 7.03 -0.82 13.72
C PRO A 74 7.78 -1.76 12.78
N ILE A 75 8.70 -1.19 11.99
CA ILE A 75 9.56 -1.97 11.10
C ILE A 75 10.47 -2.89 11.92
N GLY A 76 10.50 -4.16 11.53
CA GLY A 76 11.43 -5.14 12.06
C GLY A 76 12.68 -5.23 11.20
N GLN A 77 13.24 -6.44 11.11
CA GLN A 77 14.31 -6.72 10.18
C GLN A 77 13.81 -6.68 8.74
N TRP A 78 14.56 -5.99 7.88
CA TRP A 78 14.32 -5.95 6.44
C TRP A 78 15.43 -6.71 5.71
N TRP A 79 15.04 -7.53 4.74
CA TRP A 79 15.96 -8.27 3.88
C TRP A 79 15.67 -7.88 2.44
N ASP A 80 16.70 -7.44 1.74
CA ASP A 80 16.56 -7.11 0.33
C ASP A 80 16.27 -8.39 -0.47
N ALA A 81 15.29 -8.30 -1.37
CA ALA A 81 15.05 -9.33 -2.37
C ALA A 81 16.19 -9.37 -3.39
N GLU A 82 16.36 -10.50 -4.05
CA GLU A 82 17.38 -10.73 -5.06
C GLU A 82 17.34 -9.70 -6.20
N ASP A 83 18.49 -9.41 -6.81
CA ASP A 83 18.66 -8.34 -7.81
C ASP A 83 17.70 -8.41 -9.00
N TYR A 84 17.25 -9.62 -9.37
CA TYR A 84 16.32 -9.80 -10.48
C TYR A 84 14.89 -9.35 -10.14
N HIS A 85 14.52 -9.26 -8.86
CA HIS A 85 13.25 -8.69 -8.40
C HIS A 85 13.26 -7.16 -8.42
N GLN A 86 14.43 -6.54 -8.25
CA GLN A 86 14.55 -5.08 -8.24
C GLN A 86 14.21 -4.51 -9.62
N LEU A 87 13.29 -3.54 -9.67
CA LEU A 87 12.80 -2.92 -10.92
C LEU A 87 12.25 -3.93 -11.94
N TYR A 88 11.65 -5.02 -11.48
CA TYR A 88 11.19 -6.12 -12.34
C TYR A 88 10.32 -5.66 -13.52
N LEU A 89 9.27 -4.85 -13.30
CA LEU A 89 8.40 -4.37 -14.39
C LEU A 89 9.07 -3.33 -15.32
N HIS A 90 10.12 -2.64 -14.87
CA HIS A 90 10.92 -1.82 -15.78
C HIS A 90 11.82 -2.67 -16.69
N LYS A 91 12.38 -3.75 -16.14
CA LYS A 91 13.22 -4.71 -16.88
C LYS A 91 12.38 -5.63 -17.79
N ASN A 92 11.16 -5.93 -17.39
CA ASN A 92 10.19 -6.76 -18.10
C ASN A 92 8.82 -6.06 -18.16
N PRO A 93 8.61 -5.12 -19.10
CA PRO A 93 7.38 -4.34 -19.19
C PRO A 93 6.12 -5.15 -19.47
N SER A 94 6.26 -6.35 -20.02
CA SER A 94 5.16 -7.31 -20.23
C SER A 94 5.12 -8.42 -19.16
N GLY A 95 5.85 -8.22 -18.05
CA GLY A 95 5.86 -9.15 -16.94
C GLY A 95 4.51 -9.22 -16.24
N TYR A 96 4.35 -10.24 -15.39
CA TYR A 96 3.16 -10.34 -14.56
C TYR A 96 3.06 -9.17 -13.58
N GLU A 97 1.90 -8.54 -13.58
CA GLU A 97 1.42 -7.62 -12.56
C GLU A 97 0.01 -8.06 -12.15
N CYS A 98 -0.32 -7.94 -10.86
CA CYS A 98 -1.60 -8.42 -10.37
C CYS A 98 -2.71 -7.45 -10.81
N PRO A 99 -3.82 -7.91 -11.43
CA PRO A 99 -4.90 -7.02 -11.86
C PRO A 99 -5.57 -6.25 -10.71
N ALA A 100 -5.40 -6.71 -9.47
CA ALA A 100 -5.88 -6.02 -8.29
C ALA A 100 -4.96 -4.85 -7.87
N GLN A 101 -3.90 -4.56 -8.63
CA GLN A 101 -3.17 -3.31 -8.56
C GLN A 101 -3.98 -2.22 -9.27
N LEU A 102 -4.65 -1.39 -8.48
CA LEU A 102 -5.75 -0.52 -8.89
C LEU A 102 -5.29 0.76 -9.59
N TYR A 103 -4.00 1.11 -9.55
CA TYR A 103 -3.48 2.28 -10.25
C TYR A 103 -3.39 2.01 -11.76
N GLY A 104 -4.46 2.36 -12.47
CA GLY A 104 -4.60 2.14 -13.91
C GLY A 104 -6.00 1.66 -14.31
N ASP A 105 -6.82 1.17 -13.36
CA ASP A 105 -8.19 0.75 -13.62
C ASP A 105 -9.18 1.92 -13.37
N PRO A 106 -9.81 2.49 -14.42
CA PRO A 106 -10.77 3.58 -14.27
C PRO A 106 -12.01 3.20 -13.44
N GLY A 107 -12.25 1.91 -13.16
CA GLY A 107 -13.36 1.44 -12.34
C GLY A 107 -13.15 1.53 -10.81
N VAL A 108 -11.92 1.81 -10.35
CA VAL A 108 -11.56 1.67 -8.91
C VAL A 108 -10.99 2.94 -8.28
N ILE A 109 -11.17 4.12 -8.89
CA ILE A 109 -10.98 5.38 -8.16
C ILE A 109 -12.22 5.64 -7.30
N ARG A 110 -12.24 5.02 -6.11
CA ARG A 110 -13.24 5.31 -5.08
C ARG A 110 -12.73 6.46 -4.20
N GLY A 111 -13.35 7.63 -4.35
CA GLY A 111 -13.18 8.78 -3.46
C GLY A 111 -12.69 10.05 -4.17
N PRO A 112 -13.19 11.25 -3.79
CA PRO A 112 -12.70 12.50 -4.36
C PRO A 112 -11.23 12.70 -3.97
N MET A 113 -10.46 13.28 -4.89
CA MET A 113 -9.19 13.93 -4.56
C MET A 113 -9.52 15.09 -3.61
N ALA A 114 -9.43 14.88 -2.31
CA ALA A 114 -9.44 15.98 -1.36
C ALA A 114 -8.12 16.74 -1.55
N VAL A 115 -8.22 17.90 -2.20
CA VAL A 115 -7.18 18.93 -2.30
C VAL A 115 -7.02 19.61 -0.94
#